data_AF-A0A3D3RM42-F1
#
_entry.id   AF-A0A3D3RM42-F1
#
_cell.length_a   1.000
_cell.length_b   1.000
_cell.length_c   1.000
_cell.angle_alpha   90.00
_cell.angle_beta   90.00
_cell.angle_gamma   90.00
#
_symmetry.space_group_name_H-M   'P 1'
#
loop_
_entity.id
_entity.type
_entity.pdbx_description
1 polymer ?
#
loop_
_entity_poly.entity_id
_entity_poly.type
_entity_poly.pdbx_seq_one_letter_code
_entity_poly.pdbx_strand_id
1 'polypeptide(L)'
;MRRQKLMKTMGILFVFMMVLGGCKKTETGKEPISTEQEQITTKEESTTENSHQGEVRSRLSGKWVKEEIASRRPIAVMYNNIKQAQPQSGIAKADIVYECLVEGGITRLMALFEQYDDLEKIGSVRSARHYYVEIAEEYDAIFAHYGQTKYAVEEIQKRQTDTLSGLSSFGDSIYYRDSSRKAPHNAYTSTDGLLNGMKGQNIR
;
A
#
# COMPACT_ATOMS: atom_id res chain seq x y z
N MET A 1 -46.06 56.68 19.43
CA MET A 1 -46.06 55.34 20.05
C MET A 1 -44.92 54.55 19.42
N ARG A 2 -43.98 53.86 20.07
CA ARG A 2 -43.78 53.43 21.46
C ARG A 2 -42.26 53.19 21.63
N ARG A 3 -41.65 53.92 22.58
CA ARG A 3 -40.62 53.51 23.58
C ARG A 3 -39.45 52.62 23.09
N GLN A 4 -38.21 53.13 23.03
CA GLN A 4 -37.23 53.18 24.14
C GLN A 4 -37.13 51.88 24.98
N LYS A 5 -35.95 51.24 24.95
CA LYS A 5 -35.20 50.59 26.06
C LYS A 5 -33.93 49.98 25.44
N LEU A 6 -32.77 50.62 25.49
CA LEU A 6 -31.89 50.82 26.65
C LEU A 6 -31.37 49.50 27.22
N MET A 7 -30.10 49.24 26.88
CA MET A 7 -29.06 48.50 27.59
C MET A 7 -29.39 48.06 29.02
N LYS A 8 -29.04 46.82 29.39
CA LYS A 8 -28.67 46.42 30.77
C LYS A 8 -27.97 45.05 30.81
N THR A 9 -26.70 45.07 31.26
CA THR A 9 -26.02 44.14 32.21
C THR A 9 -25.83 42.67 31.78
N MET A 10 -24.63 42.16 31.48
CA MET A 10 -23.43 41.92 32.34
C MET A 10 -23.76 41.09 33.61
N GLY A 11 -23.30 39.83 33.64
CA GLY A 11 -23.33 38.95 34.81
C GLY A 11 -22.09 38.06 34.84
N ILE A 12 -21.16 38.39 35.73
CA ILE A 12 -19.90 37.72 36.05
C ILE A 12 -20.11 36.78 37.26
N LEU A 13 -19.25 35.76 37.38
CA LEU A 13 -18.74 35.09 38.61
C LEU A 13 -19.29 33.70 39.03
N PHE A 14 -18.46 32.67 38.76
CA PHE A 14 -17.81 31.76 39.74
C PHE A 14 -18.60 31.29 40.97
N VAL A 15 -18.91 29.99 41.07
CA VAL A 15 -18.92 29.24 42.35
C VAL A 15 -18.45 27.79 42.12
N PHE A 16 -17.38 27.46 42.83
CA PHE A 16 -16.76 26.16 43.05
C PHE A 16 -17.50 25.48 44.23
N MET A 17 -17.99 24.24 44.09
CA MET A 17 -18.34 23.44 45.27
C MET A 17 -18.19 21.94 45.02
N MET A 18 -17.17 21.38 45.68
CA MET A 18 -16.93 19.96 45.90
C MET A 18 -18.12 19.30 46.60
N VAL A 19 -18.41 18.04 46.26
CA VAL A 19 -19.14 17.12 47.13
C VAL A 19 -18.25 15.92 47.40
N LEU A 20 -17.71 15.90 48.63
CA LEU A 20 -17.17 14.73 49.31
C LEU A 20 -18.35 13.92 49.90
N GLY A 21 -18.45 12.64 49.56
CA GLY A 21 -19.31 11.66 50.20
C GLY A 21 -18.47 10.50 50.74
N GLY A 22 -18.48 10.32 52.06
CA GLY A 22 -17.56 9.47 52.82
C GLY A 22 -17.93 7.99 52.98
N CYS A 23 -17.04 7.32 53.71
CA CYS A 23 -16.79 5.90 53.91
C CYS A 23 -17.94 5.02 54.44
N LYS A 24 -17.88 3.72 54.10
CA LYS A 24 -18.28 2.63 55.01
C LYS A 24 -17.16 1.60 55.13
N LYS A 25 -16.89 1.23 56.39
CA LYS A 25 -15.72 0.55 56.96
C LYS A 25 -15.90 -0.98 56.97
N THR A 26 -14.86 -1.75 56.63
CA THR A 26 -14.60 -3.04 57.29
C THR A 26 -13.11 -3.40 57.19
N GLU A 27 -12.55 -3.75 58.34
CA GLU A 27 -11.14 -4.06 58.63
C GLU A 27 -10.78 -5.51 58.30
N THR A 28 -9.54 -5.74 57.88
CA THR A 28 -8.60 -6.86 58.16
C THR A 28 -7.54 -6.86 57.05
N GLY A 29 -6.23 -7.04 57.22
CA GLY A 29 -5.34 -7.45 58.31
C GLY A 29 -3.89 -7.21 57.84
N LYS A 30 -2.91 -7.30 58.74
CA LYS A 30 -1.49 -6.99 58.51
C LYS A 30 -0.70 -8.13 57.81
N GLU A 31 0.35 -7.68 57.11
CA GLU A 31 1.64 -8.34 56.75
C GLU A 31 1.67 -9.46 55.66
N PRO A 32 2.82 -9.72 55.00
CA PRO A 32 4.05 -8.93 54.80
C PRO A 32 4.45 -8.76 53.31
N ILE A 33 5.47 -7.93 53.06
CA ILE A 33 6.15 -7.78 51.76
C ILE A 33 6.81 -9.11 51.38
N SER A 34 6.34 -9.72 50.29
CA SER A 34 6.97 -10.88 49.65
C SER A 34 7.67 -10.43 48.38
N THR A 35 8.99 -10.56 48.36
CA THR A 35 9.82 -10.49 47.16
C THR A 35 9.46 -11.69 46.28
N GLU A 36 8.60 -11.48 45.29
CA GLU A 36 8.30 -12.48 44.27
C GLU A 36 9.39 -12.41 43.20
N GLN A 37 10.23 -13.44 43.18
CA GLN A 37 11.27 -13.64 42.19
C GLN A 37 10.63 -13.82 40.82
N GLU A 38 10.99 -12.95 39.88
CA GLU A 38 10.65 -13.06 38.48
C GLU A 38 11.36 -14.31 37.91
N GLN A 39 10.65 -15.44 37.88
CA GLN A 39 11.08 -16.61 37.15
C GLN A 39 11.08 -16.28 35.66
N ILE A 40 12.28 -16.05 35.12
CA ILE A 40 12.55 -16.10 33.69
C ILE A 40 12.31 -17.55 33.26
N THR A 41 11.09 -17.86 32.86
CA THR A 41 10.79 -19.07 32.11
C THR A 41 11.47 -18.91 30.75
N THR A 42 12.68 -19.44 30.64
CA THR A 42 13.34 -19.71 29.36
C THR A 42 12.40 -20.56 28.54
N LYS A 43 11.63 -19.92 27.66
CA LYS A 43 10.88 -20.58 26.60
C LYS A 43 11.94 -21.27 25.75
N GLU A 44 12.05 -22.59 25.89
CA GLU A 44 12.84 -23.43 25.00
C GLU A 44 12.46 -23.05 23.57
N GLU A 45 13.42 -22.42 22.91
CA GLU A 45 13.37 -22.11 21.49
C GLU A 45 13.36 -23.48 20.79
N SER A 46 12.18 -23.95 20.44
CA SER A 46 12.04 -25.14 19.61
C SER A 46 12.81 -24.85 18.33
N THR A 47 13.94 -25.51 18.16
CA THR A 47 14.69 -25.56 16.91
C THR A 47 13.75 -26.09 15.83
N THR A 48 13.07 -25.19 15.11
CA THR A 48 12.48 -25.53 13.83
C THR A 48 13.64 -25.87 12.92
N GLU A 49 13.76 -27.17 12.62
CA GLU A 49 14.58 -27.70 11.55
C GLU A 49 14.44 -26.83 10.29
N ASN A 50 15.56 -26.69 9.59
CA ASN A 50 15.83 -25.81 8.47
C ASN A 50 14.78 -25.93 7.33
N SER A 51 13.62 -25.29 7.49
CA SER A 51 12.44 -25.44 6.61
C SER A 51 12.54 -24.75 5.25
N HIS A 52 13.68 -24.13 4.96
CA HIS A 52 13.90 -23.27 3.79
C HIS A 52 15.11 -23.70 2.97
N GLN A 53 15.41 -25.00 2.98
CA GLN A 53 16.53 -25.55 2.23
C GLN A 53 16.32 -25.32 0.72
N GLY A 54 17.20 -24.53 0.09
CA GLY A 54 17.09 -24.15 -1.32
C GLY A 54 16.30 -22.86 -1.58
N GLU A 55 15.81 -22.19 -0.54
CA GLU A 55 15.18 -20.88 -0.62
C GLU A 55 16.13 -19.78 -0.11
N VAL A 56 15.90 -18.56 -0.59
CA VAL A 56 16.56 -17.34 -0.11
C VAL A 56 15.52 -16.31 0.29
N ARG A 57 15.97 -15.22 0.91
CA ARG A 57 15.08 -14.12 1.30
C ARG A 57 14.79 -13.22 0.10
N SER A 58 13.51 -13.00 -0.16
CA SER A 58 12.98 -11.98 -1.08
C SER A 58 13.60 -10.62 -0.81
N ARG A 59 14.01 -9.91 -1.87
CA ARG A 59 14.60 -8.57 -1.75
C ARG A 59 13.57 -7.49 -1.41
N LEU A 60 12.29 -7.76 -1.73
CA LEU A 60 11.18 -6.83 -1.46
C LEU A 60 10.48 -7.12 -0.14
N SER A 61 10.14 -8.39 0.11
CA SER A 61 9.26 -8.77 1.23
C SER A 61 9.97 -9.42 2.42
N GLY A 62 11.21 -9.88 2.23
CA GLY A 62 11.93 -10.68 3.23
C GLY A 62 11.32 -12.06 3.49
N LYS A 63 10.34 -12.52 2.72
CA LYS A 63 9.82 -13.90 2.78
C LYS A 63 10.84 -14.87 2.17
N TRP A 64 10.76 -16.15 2.55
CA TRP A 64 11.52 -17.19 1.85
C TRP A 64 10.88 -17.49 0.50
N VAL A 65 11.69 -17.47 -0.54
CA VAL A 65 11.30 -17.71 -1.93
C VAL A 65 12.43 -18.45 -2.65
N LYS A 66 12.15 -19.04 -3.80
CA LYS A 66 13.20 -19.63 -4.63
C LYS A 66 14.16 -18.56 -5.15
N GLU A 67 15.42 -18.93 -5.39
CA GLU A 67 16.47 -18.02 -5.87
C GLU A 67 16.08 -17.30 -7.17
N GLU A 68 15.39 -17.97 -8.10
CA GLU A 68 14.92 -17.37 -9.36
C GLU A 68 13.83 -16.30 -9.16
N ILE A 69 13.17 -16.29 -8.00
CA ILE A 69 12.23 -15.22 -7.62
C ILE A 69 13.03 -14.08 -7.00
N ALA A 70 13.91 -14.35 -6.04
CA ALA A 70 14.67 -13.29 -5.38
C ALA A 70 15.69 -12.56 -6.29
N SER A 71 16.10 -13.19 -7.39
CA SER A 71 17.09 -12.65 -8.34
C SER A 71 16.46 -12.01 -9.58
N ARG A 72 15.15 -12.17 -9.81
CA ARG A 72 14.50 -11.58 -10.99
C ARG A 72 14.20 -10.10 -10.78
N ARG A 73 14.08 -9.39 -11.90
CA ARG A 73 13.68 -7.99 -11.91
C ARG A 73 12.20 -7.85 -11.50
N PRO A 74 11.86 -7.00 -10.52
CA PRO A 74 10.47 -6.85 -10.10
C PRO A 74 9.65 -6.10 -11.16
N ILE A 75 8.33 -6.28 -11.11
CA ILE A 75 7.39 -5.51 -11.93
C ILE A 75 6.64 -4.53 -11.03
N ALA A 76 6.68 -3.25 -11.38
CA ALA A 76 5.91 -2.19 -10.73
C ALA A 76 4.67 -1.86 -11.58
N VAL A 77 3.48 -2.18 -11.08
CA VAL A 77 2.22 -1.97 -11.82
C VAL A 77 1.45 -0.80 -11.21
N MET A 78 1.01 0.13 -12.05
CA MET A 78 0.13 1.22 -11.65
C MET A 78 -1.31 0.76 -11.49
N TYR A 79 -1.96 1.18 -10.41
CA TYR A 79 -3.33 0.80 -10.06
C TYR A 79 -4.24 2.02 -9.85
N ASN A 80 -5.51 1.83 -10.22
CA ASN A 80 -6.57 2.75 -9.83
C ASN A 80 -6.95 2.58 -8.36
N ASN A 81 -7.25 3.67 -7.66
CA ASN A 81 -7.72 3.63 -6.27
C ASN A 81 -9.05 4.36 -6.02
N ILE A 82 -9.78 4.72 -7.07
CA ILE A 82 -11.12 5.28 -6.89
C ILE A 82 -12.14 4.18 -6.54
N LYS A 83 -13.23 4.57 -5.88
CA LYS A 83 -14.31 3.66 -5.46
C LYS A 83 -14.86 2.79 -6.61
N GLN A 84 -15.00 3.35 -7.81
CA GLN A 84 -15.53 2.64 -8.99
C GLN A 84 -14.58 1.56 -9.54
N ALA A 85 -13.31 1.62 -9.17
CA ALA A 85 -12.28 0.69 -9.59
C ALA A 85 -11.91 -0.34 -8.52
N GLN A 86 -12.44 -0.16 -7.31
CA GLN A 86 -12.34 -1.13 -6.23
C GLN A 86 -13.39 -2.24 -6.39
N PRO A 87 -13.12 -3.47 -5.89
CA PRO A 87 -11.81 -3.93 -5.41
C PRO A 87 -10.80 -4.07 -6.57
N GLN A 88 -9.51 -3.89 -6.27
CA GLN A 88 -8.42 -4.16 -7.22
C GLN A 88 -8.19 -5.66 -7.38
N SER A 89 -7.72 -6.08 -8.55
CA SER A 89 -7.38 -7.46 -8.90
C SER A 89 -5.86 -7.69 -8.82
N GLY A 90 -5.45 -8.82 -8.27
CA GLY A 90 -4.05 -9.22 -8.15
C GLY A 90 -3.25 -8.49 -7.05
N ILE A 91 -3.73 -7.36 -6.53
CA ILE A 91 -2.95 -6.51 -5.60
C ILE A 91 -2.56 -7.22 -4.30
N ALA A 92 -3.34 -8.20 -3.85
CA ALA A 92 -3.04 -8.97 -2.64
C ALA A 92 -1.77 -9.84 -2.78
N LYS A 93 -1.24 -10.01 -4.00
CA LYS A 93 0.00 -10.71 -4.29
C LYS A 93 1.22 -9.79 -4.33
N ALA A 94 1.02 -8.47 -4.21
CA ALA A 94 2.10 -7.51 -4.21
C ALA A 94 2.95 -7.64 -2.94
N ASP A 95 4.26 -7.44 -3.09
CA ASP A 95 5.22 -7.42 -1.98
C ASP A 95 5.25 -6.06 -1.30
N ILE A 96 5.17 -4.98 -2.11
CA ILE A 96 5.13 -3.60 -1.64
C ILE A 96 4.02 -2.85 -2.39
N VAL A 97 3.27 -2.00 -1.68
CA VAL A 97 2.28 -1.10 -2.29
C VAL A 97 2.54 0.33 -1.84
N TYR A 98 2.76 1.21 -2.79
CA TYR A 98 2.85 2.65 -2.58
C TYR A 98 1.51 3.31 -2.88
N GLU A 99 1.04 4.17 -1.97
CA GLU A 99 -0.09 5.06 -2.20
C GLU A 99 0.40 6.51 -2.25
N CYS A 100 0.05 7.23 -3.30
CA CYS A 100 0.39 8.64 -3.45
C CYS A 100 -0.79 9.43 -3.99
N LEU A 101 -0.86 10.71 -3.62
CA LEU A 101 -1.80 11.66 -4.20
C LEU A 101 -1.51 11.86 -5.69
N VAL A 102 -2.57 12.06 -6.47
CA VAL A 102 -2.55 12.46 -7.88
C VAL A 102 -3.44 13.72 -8.05
N GLU A 103 -3.78 14.14 -9.29
CA GLU A 103 -4.61 15.35 -9.48
C GLU A 103 -6.02 15.14 -8.95
N GLY A 104 -6.67 16.24 -8.57
CA GLY A 104 -8.04 16.23 -8.09
C GLY A 104 -8.21 15.65 -6.69
N GLY A 105 -7.12 15.50 -5.93
CA GLY A 105 -7.18 15.09 -4.51
C GLY A 105 -7.49 13.61 -4.28
N ILE A 106 -7.40 12.77 -5.32
CA ILE A 106 -7.51 11.31 -5.21
C ILE A 106 -6.12 10.68 -5.12
N THR A 107 -6.04 9.40 -4.77
CA THR A 107 -4.80 8.63 -4.78
C THR A 107 -4.77 7.62 -5.92
N ARG A 108 -3.56 7.15 -6.25
CA ARG A 108 -3.32 5.93 -7.00
C ARG A 108 -2.44 5.01 -6.17
N LEU A 109 -2.37 3.76 -6.62
CA LEU A 109 -1.46 2.78 -6.04
C LEU A 109 -0.41 2.39 -7.07
N MET A 110 0.77 2.02 -6.60
CA MET A 110 1.75 1.27 -7.38
C MET A 110 2.12 0.03 -6.58
N ALA A 111 1.94 -1.14 -7.18
CA ALA A 111 2.23 -2.42 -6.55
C ALA A 111 3.47 -3.03 -7.19
N LEU A 112 4.44 -3.41 -6.36
CA LEU A 112 5.63 -4.13 -6.78
C LEU A 112 5.44 -5.62 -6.55
N PHE A 113 5.81 -6.40 -7.55
CA PHE A 113 5.75 -7.86 -7.52
C PHE A 113 7.12 -8.42 -7.84
N GLU A 114 7.66 -9.22 -6.92
CA GLU A 114 8.77 -10.13 -7.20
C GLU A 114 8.22 -11.47 -7.73
N GLN A 115 7.11 -11.94 -7.15
CA GLN A 115 6.37 -13.11 -7.63
C GLN A 115 5.13 -12.68 -8.43
N TYR A 116 5.28 -12.71 -9.76
CA TYR A 116 4.24 -12.36 -10.73
C TYR A 116 3.87 -13.53 -11.66
N ASP A 117 4.18 -14.76 -11.28
CA ASP A 117 3.76 -15.99 -11.95
C ASP A 117 2.26 -16.24 -11.66
N ASP A 118 1.53 -16.76 -12.65
CA ASP A 118 0.13 -17.21 -12.53
C ASP A 118 -0.89 -16.16 -12.03
N LEU A 119 -0.65 -14.87 -12.31
CA LEU A 119 -1.59 -13.78 -12.05
C LEU A 119 -2.52 -13.57 -13.26
N GLU A 120 -3.72 -14.15 -13.20
CA GLU A 120 -4.70 -14.08 -14.29
C GLU A 120 -5.25 -12.66 -14.53
N LYS A 121 -5.31 -11.83 -13.48
CA LYS A 121 -5.94 -10.51 -13.54
C LYS A 121 -5.31 -9.50 -12.59
N ILE A 122 -4.71 -8.48 -13.18
CA ILE A 122 -3.96 -7.42 -12.51
C ILE A 122 -4.57 -6.07 -12.92
N GLY A 123 -5.04 -5.28 -11.96
CA GLY A 123 -5.56 -3.93 -12.21
C GLY A 123 -6.81 -3.54 -11.40
N SER A 124 -7.63 -2.58 -11.83
CA SER A 124 -7.52 -1.88 -13.11
C SER A 124 -6.26 -1.01 -13.18
N VAL A 125 -5.54 -1.10 -14.28
CA VAL A 125 -4.26 -0.40 -14.50
C VAL A 125 -4.49 1.06 -14.82
N ARG A 126 -3.61 1.94 -14.31
CA ARG A 126 -3.75 3.39 -14.47
C ARG A 126 -2.49 4.10 -14.91
N SER A 127 -2.65 5.40 -15.12
CA SER A 127 -1.64 6.24 -15.72
C SER A 127 -0.49 6.55 -14.77
N ALA A 128 0.72 6.55 -15.32
CA ALA A 128 1.96 6.85 -14.63
C ALA A 128 2.09 8.32 -14.20
N ARG A 129 2.92 8.53 -13.18
CA ARG A 129 3.46 9.83 -12.72
C ARG A 129 4.94 9.75 -12.48
N HIS A 130 5.62 10.89 -12.63
CA HIS A 130 7.07 10.99 -12.48
C HIS A 130 7.55 10.40 -11.14
N TYR A 131 6.93 10.74 -10.00
CA TYR A 131 7.30 10.14 -8.71
C TYR A 131 7.11 8.62 -8.63
N TYR A 132 6.16 8.02 -9.37
CA TYR A 132 6.09 6.56 -9.47
C TYR A 132 7.17 5.97 -10.38
N VAL A 133 7.62 6.72 -11.39
CA VAL A 133 8.78 6.34 -12.22
C VAL A 133 10.05 6.35 -11.36
N GLU A 134 10.22 7.36 -10.51
CA GLU A 134 11.31 7.46 -9.55
C GLU A 134 11.32 6.25 -8.60
N ILE A 135 10.18 5.96 -7.96
CA ILE A 135 10.06 4.80 -7.07
C ILE A 135 10.32 3.49 -7.84
N ALA A 136 9.79 3.32 -9.06
CA ALA A 136 10.05 2.11 -9.84
C ALA A 136 11.54 1.92 -10.13
N GLU A 137 12.27 3.00 -10.41
CA GLU A 137 13.71 2.95 -10.68
C GLU A 137 14.54 2.63 -9.43
N GLU A 138 14.11 3.03 -8.22
CA GLU A 138 14.78 2.64 -6.96
C GLU A 138 14.90 1.10 -6.80
N TYR A 139 14.00 0.35 -7.43
CA TYR A 139 13.98 -1.11 -7.41
C TYR A 139 14.48 -1.74 -8.72
N ASP A 140 14.95 -0.93 -9.67
CA ASP A 140 15.15 -1.34 -11.06
C ASP A 140 13.93 -2.13 -11.58
N ALA A 141 12.71 -1.66 -11.32
CA ALA A 141 11.50 -2.38 -11.67
C ALA A 141 11.05 -2.11 -13.11
N ILE A 142 10.50 -3.12 -13.77
CA ILE A 142 9.81 -2.96 -15.05
C ILE A 142 8.48 -2.25 -14.78
N PHE A 143 8.28 -1.08 -15.37
CA PHE A 143 7.19 -0.20 -14.99
C PHE A 143 5.96 -0.32 -15.92
N ALA A 144 4.90 -0.95 -15.42
CA ALA A 144 3.68 -1.22 -16.16
C ALA A 144 2.59 -0.18 -15.85
N HIS A 145 2.10 0.51 -16.89
CA HIS A 145 1.08 1.55 -16.76
C HIS A 145 0.20 1.67 -18.00
N TYR A 146 -0.97 2.30 -17.85
CA TYR A 146 -1.88 2.61 -18.96
C TYR A 146 -2.13 4.13 -19.01
N GLY A 147 -1.43 4.80 -19.92
CA GLY A 147 -1.37 6.26 -20.00
C GLY A 147 -0.30 6.87 -19.11
N GLN A 148 0.04 8.14 -19.33
CA GLN A 148 1.08 8.84 -18.60
C GLN A 148 0.94 10.36 -18.74
N THR A 149 1.41 11.12 -17.76
CA THR A 149 1.55 12.58 -17.88
C THR A 149 2.81 12.97 -18.64
N LYS A 150 2.88 14.19 -19.18
CA LYS A 150 4.10 14.74 -19.79
C LYS A 150 5.34 14.59 -18.88
N TYR A 151 5.21 14.92 -17.59
CA TYR A 151 6.30 14.75 -16.62
C TYR A 151 6.76 13.31 -16.45
N ALA A 152 5.84 12.34 -16.56
CA ALA A 152 6.19 10.93 -16.48
C ALA A 152 6.95 10.48 -17.74
N VAL A 153 6.57 10.99 -18.92
CA VAL A 153 7.33 10.74 -20.16
C VAL A 153 8.75 11.26 -20.04
N GLU A 154 8.91 12.50 -19.57
CA GLU A 154 10.23 13.12 -19.34
C GLU A 154 11.06 12.30 -18.35
N GLU A 155 10.47 11.86 -17.23
CA GLU A 155 11.18 11.09 -16.21
C GLU A 155 11.55 9.68 -16.71
N ILE A 156 10.67 9.00 -17.46
CA ILE A 156 10.95 7.70 -18.10
C ILE A 156 12.14 7.84 -19.07
N GLN A 157 12.15 8.88 -19.90
CA GLN A 157 13.24 9.12 -20.86
C GLN A 157 14.56 9.43 -20.16
N LYS A 158 14.51 10.30 -19.14
CA LYS A 158 15.68 10.71 -18.36
C LYS A 158 16.33 9.53 -17.64
N ARG A 159 15.54 8.63 -17.06
CA ARG A 159 16.02 7.45 -16.32
C ARG A 159 16.25 6.23 -17.19
N GLN A 160 15.80 6.28 -18.45
CA GLN A 160 15.79 5.12 -19.34
C GLN A 160 15.02 3.94 -18.73
N THR A 161 13.92 4.24 -18.01
CA THR A 161 13.11 3.22 -17.34
C THR A 161 12.43 2.32 -18.37
N ASP A 162 12.60 1.00 -18.21
CA ASP A 162 11.86 0.03 -19.02
C ASP A 162 10.38 0.05 -18.65
N THR A 163 9.52 0.27 -19.65
CA THR A 163 8.08 0.40 -19.42
C THR A 163 7.24 -0.54 -20.25
N LEU A 164 6.14 -0.98 -19.67
CA LEU A 164 5.08 -1.70 -20.35
C LEU A 164 3.88 -0.75 -20.48
N SER A 165 3.93 0.15 -21.47
CA SER A 165 2.87 1.15 -21.67
C SER A 165 1.71 0.60 -22.48
N GLY A 166 0.49 0.76 -21.94
CA GLY A 166 -0.75 0.46 -22.66
C GLY A 166 -1.04 1.39 -23.84
N LEU A 167 -0.24 2.45 -24.02
CA LEU A 167 -0.29 3.33 -25.20
C LEU A 167 0.81 3.01 -26.23
N SER A 168 1.66 2.01 -25.99
CA SER A 168 2.68 1.57 -26.94
C SER A 168 2.07 0.72 -28.07
N SER A 169 2.87 0.43 -29.10
CA SER A 169 2.50 -0.54 -30.15
C SER A 169 2.25 -1.95 -29.62
N PHE A 170 2.73 -2.27 -28.42
CA PHE A 170 2.51 -3.56 -27.74
C PHE A 170 1.34 -3.48 -26.73
N GLY A 171 0.65 -2.34 -26.62
CA GLY A 171 -0.37 -2.10 -25.62
C GLY A 171 -1.47 -3.17 -25.62
N ASP A 172 -1.93 -3.59 -26.79
CA ASP A 172 -3.00 -4.60 -26.94
C ASP A 172 -2.52 -6.03 -26.66
N SER A 173 -1.22 -6.32 -26.72
CA SER A 173 -0.66 -7.61 -26.26
C SER A 173 -0.42 -7.65 -24.76
N ILE A 174 -0.32 -6.48 -24.12
CA ILE A 174 -0.05 -6.36 -22.68
C ILE A 174 -1.34 -6.22 -21.89
N TYR A 175 -2.30 -5.45 -22.40
CA TYR A 175 -3.51 -5.05 -21.68
C TYR A 175 -4.76 -5.44 -22.44
N TYR A 176 -5.82 -5.72 -21.67
CA TYR A 176 -7.16 -5.94 -22.19
C TYR A 176 -8.19 -5.07 -21.47
N ARG A 177 -9.40 -5.00 -22.04
CA ARG A 177 -10.53 -4.28 -21.47
C ARG A 177 -11.55 -5.24 -20.87
N ASP A 178 -11.83 -5.09 -19.59
CA ASP A 178 -12.88 -5.83 -18.90
C ASP A 178 -14.23 -5.15 -19.09
N SER A 179 -15.19 -5.84 -19.72
CA SER A 179 -16.52 -5.31 -20.01
C SER A 179 -17.40 -5.14 -18.76
N SER A 180 -17.06 -5.76 -17.64
CA SER A 180 -17.78 -5.59 -16.36
C SER A 180 -17.60 -4.20 -15.74
N ARG A 181 -16.61 -3.42 -16.21
CA ARG A 181 -16.36 -2.05 -15.74
C ARG A 181 -16.38 -1.06 -16.90
N LYS A 182 -16.81 0.18 -16.60
CA LYS A 182 -16.79 1.28 -17.57
C LYS A 182 -15.39 1.83 -17.73
N ALA A 183 -15.06 2.22 -18.96
CA ALA A 183 -13.88 3.04 -19.22
C ALA A 183 -13.98 4.36 -18.41
N PRO A 184 -12.86 4.89 -17.90
CA PRO A 184 -11.50 4.41 -18.09
C PRO A 184 -11.01 3.48 -16.94
N HIS A 185 -11.90 2.82 -16.20
CA HIS A 185 -11.58 2.00 -15.02
C HIS A 185 -11.49 0.50 -15.32
N ASN A 186 -11.27 0.15 -16.59
CA ASN A 186 -11.45 -1.20 -17.09
C ASN A 186 -10.24 -1.77 -17.85
N ALA A 187 -9.09 -1.10 -17.82
CA ALA A 187 -7.84 -1.67 -18.34
C ALA A 187 -7.27 -2.67 -17.34
N TYR A 188 -6.93 -3.87 -17.76
CA TYR A 188 -6.32 -4.92 -16.94
C TYR A 188 -5.17 -5.58 -17.70
N THR A 189 -4.29 -6.26 -16.98
CA THR A 189 -3.25 -7.13 -17.53
C THR A 189 -3.23 -8.47 -16.79
N SER A 190 -2.29 -9.34 -17.15
CA SER A 190 -2.03 -10.64 -16.55
C SER A 190 -0.52 -10.93 -16.63
N THR A 191 -0.06 -11.99 -15.97
CA THR A 191 1.32 -12.49 -16.15
C THR A 191 1.67 -12.65 -17.62
N ASP A 192 0.82 -13.32 -18.40
CA ASP A 192 1.06 -13.52 -19.83
C ASP A 192 1.16 -12.19 -20.60
N GLY A 193 0.30 -11.22 -20.30
CA GLY A 193 0.34 -9.91 -20.93
C GLY A 193 1.65 -9.16 -20.61
N LEU A 194 2.07 -9.19 -19.36
CA LEU A 194 3.34 -8.58 -18.93
C LEU A 194 4.54 -9.25 -19.62
N LEU A 195 4.60 -10.59 -19.63
CA LEU A 195 5.67 -11.36 -20.27
C LEU A 195 5.71 -11.14 -21.79
N ASN A 196 4.55 -11.07 -22.45
CA ASN A 196 4.46 -10.75 -23.88
C ASN A 196 5.00 -9.35 -24.17
N GLY A 197 4.68 -8.37 -23.32
CA GLY A 197 5.21 -7.01 -23.41
C GLY A 197 6.72 -6.94 -23.25
N MET A 198 7.26 -7.67 -22.26
CA MET A 198 8.70 -7.76 -22.02
C MET A 198 9.41 -8.37 -23.23
N LYS A 199 8.90 -9.52 -23.71
CA LYS A 199 9.45 -10.20 -24.88
C LYS A 199 9.38 -9.35 -26.14
N GLY A 200 8.24 -8.71 -26.42
CA GLY A 200 8.05 -7.87 -27.60
C GLY A 200 8.97 -6.66 -27.65
N GLN A 201 9.33 -6.13 -26.47
CA GLN A 201 10.20 -4.96 -26.32
C GLN A 201 11.66 -5.32 -26.01
N ASN A 202 12.01 -6.61 -25.94
CA ASN A 202 13.33 -7.12 -25.52
C ASN A 202 13.77 -6.62 -24.13
N ILE A 203 12.82 -6.42 -23.22
CA ILE A 203 13.09 -6.13 -21.81
C ILE A 203 13.46 -7.43 -21.11
N ARG A 204 14.58 -7.44 -20.41
CA ARG A 204 15.08 -8.58 -19.65
C ARG A 204 14.52 -8.63 -18.23
#